data_AF-A0A4U8S2E5-F1
#
_entry.id   AF-A0A4U8S2E5-F1
#
_cell.length_a   1.000
_cell.length_b   1.000
_cell.length_c   1.000
_cell.angle_alpha   90.00
_cell.angle_beta   90.00
_cell.angle_gamma   90.00
#
_symmetry.space_group_name_H-M   'P 1'
#
loop_
_entity.id
_entity.type
_entity.pdbx_description
1 polymer ?
#
loop_
_entity_poly.entity_id
_entity_poly.type
_entity_poly.pdbx_seq_one_letter_code
_entity_poly.pdbx_strand_id
1 'polypeptide(L)'
;MIGQGDGYNFRGRGLLHITGRGSIGQGRNEGYTGFNQRVTHPLYGGLQNRDFVNNANDRDSLANNGLEALLAGIYVWKTLISRETRTHLYNIANAQHSISPTSTGVANIPNLSNNLRLISQRINGGNNGLSNRQDSLNHIRTQRIFDDFE
;
A
#
# COMPACT_ATOMS: atom_id res chain seq x y z
N MET A 1 -32.88 -3.23 1.72
CA MET A 1 -31.93 -2.75 2.74
C MET A 1 -30.53 -2.80 2.15
N ILE A 2 -29.93 -1.66 1.85
CA ILE A 2 -28.58 -1.57 1.27
C ILE A 2 -27.59 -1.53 2.45
N GLY A 3 -26.82 -2.61 2.62
CA GLY A 3 -26.02 -2.87 3.82
C GLY A 3 -24.85 -1.88 4.00
N GLN A 4 -24.85 -1.17 5.12
CA GLN A 4 -23.74 -0.31 5.58
C GLN A 4 -22.52 -1.10 6.13
N GLY A 5 -22.55 -2.44 6.10
CA GLY A 5 -21.55 -3.29 6.78
C GLY A 5 -20.19 -3.43 6.08
N ASP A 6 -20.14 -3.39 4.75
CA ASP A 6 -18.90 -3.68 4.02
C ASP A 6 -17.83 -2.58 4.20
N GLY A 7 -18.24 -1.31 4.29
CA GLY A 7 -17.29 -0.21 4.51
C GLY A 7 -16.58 -0.27 5.86
N TYR A 8 -17.33 -0.54 6.94
CA TYR A 8 -16.76 -0.66 8.29
C TYR A 8 -15.89 -1.91 8.45
N ASN A 9 -16.33 -3.04 7.89
CA ASN A 9 -15.62 -4.31 8.00
C ASN A 9 -14.28 -4.28 7.26
N PHE A 10 -14.21 -3.61 6.12
CA PHE A 10 -13.02 -3.53 5.27
C PHE A 10 -12.36 -2.15 5.28
N ARG A 11 -12.45 -1.43 6.40
CA ARG A 11 -11.71 -0.17 6.63
C ARG A 11 -10.19 -0.38 6.63
N GLY A 12 -9.45 0.72 6.49
CA GLY A 12 -7.99 0.73 6.42
C GLY A 12 -7.33 0.20 7.69
N ARG A 13 -6.50 -0.84 7.57
CA ARG A 13 -5.70 -1.41 8.68
C ARG A 13 -4.26 -1.72 8.24
N GLY A 14 -3.35 -1.86 9.20
CA GLY A 14 -1.93 -2.12 8.96
C GLY A 14 -1.16 -0.91 8.41
N LEU A 15 0.12 -1.10 8.10
CA LEU A 15 1.08 -0.03 7.83
C LEU A 15 0.70 0.87 6.63
N LEU A 16 0.15 0.29 5.57
CA LEU A 16 -0.29 1.03 4.37
C LEU A 16 -1.82 1.13 4.26
N HIS A 17 -2.55 0.88 5.35
CA HIS A 17 -4.00 0.93 5.40
C HIS A 17 -4.67 0.15 4.26
N ILE A 18 -4.55 -1.18 4.27
CA ILE A 18 -5.28 -2.01 3.30
C ILE A 18 -6.80 -1.79 3.47
N THR A 19 -7.48 -1.45 2.38
CA THR A 19 -8.90 -1.10 2.37
C THR A 19 -9.67 -1.92 1.34
N GLY A 20 -10.98 -2.07 1.59
CA GLY A 20 -11.91 -2.67 0.66
C GLY A 20 -11.84 -4.19 0.65
N ARG A 21 -13.00 -4.85 0.53
CA ARG A 21 -13.06 -6.31 0.46
C ARG A 21 -12.22 -6.85 -0.70
N GLY A 22 -12.23 -6.13 -1.82
CA GLY A 22 -11.69 -6.59 -3.10
C GLY A 22 -12.64 -7.56 -3.81
N SER A 23 -12.38 -7.82 -5.08
CA SER A 23 -12.98 -8.91 -5.84
C SER A 23 -11.89 -9.61 -6.64
N ILE A 24 -11.95 -10.94 -6.73
CA ILE A 24 -11.05 -11.71 -7.59
C ILE A 24 -11.64 -11.68 -9.00
N GLY A 25 -11.57 -10.52 -9.65
CA GLY A 25 -12.15 -10.31 -10.96
C GLY A 25 -11.27 -9.37 -11.79
N GLN A 26 -10.99 -9.76 -13.04
CA GLN A 26 -10.24 -8.97 -14.02
C GLN A 26 -8.88 -8.43 -13.52
N GLY A 27 -8.06 -9.29 -12.91
CA GLY A 27 -6.68 -8.96 -12.55
C GLY A 27 -6.53 -7.94 -11.42
N ARG A 28 -7.62 -7.50 -10.78
CA ARG A 28 -7.61 -6.55 -9.65
C ARG A 28 -7.73 -7.29 -8.33
N ASN A 29 -6.71 -8.07 -7.97
CA ASN A 29 -6.67 -8.68 -6.66
C ASN A 29 -6.10 -7.66 -5.67
N GLU A 30 -6.90 -6.66 -5.32
CA GLU A 30 -6.57 -5.59 -4.37
C GLU A 30 -7.48 -5.72 -3.14
N GLY A 31 -6.97 -5.34 -1.96
CA GLY A 31 -7.75 -5.37 -0.72
C GLY A 31 -7.70 -6.72 0.01
N TYR A 32 -8.64 -6.93 0.95
CA TYR A 32 -8.56 -8.04 1.92
C TYR A 32 -8.64 -9.42 1.26
N THR A 33 -9.39 -9.59 0.18
CA THR A 33 -9.55 -10.89 -0.49
C THR A 33 -8.24 -11.36 -1.13
N GLY A 34 -7.57 -10.50 -1.89
CA GLY A 34 -6.30 -10.85 -2.51
C GLY A 34 -5.16 -10.98 -1.50
N PHE A 35 -5.19 -10.16 -0.44
CA PHE A 35 -4.26 -10.28 0.68
C PHE A 35 -4.41 -11.66 1.35
N ASN A 36 -5.65 -12.03 1.71
CA ASN A 36 -5.97 -13.31 2.33
C ASN A 36 -5.43 -14.47 1.50
N GLN A 37 -5.76 -14.50 0.20
CA GLN A 37 -5.25 -15.53 -0.71
C GLN A 37 -3.72 -15.60 -0.75
N ARG A 38 -3.04 -14.46 -0.70
CA ARG A 38 -1.57 -14.42 -0.75
C ARG A 38 -0.94 -14.97 0.52
N VAL A 39 -1.46 -14.59 1.69
CA VAL A 39 -0.80 -14.91 2.97
C VAL A 39 -1.20 -16.24 3.58
N THR A 40 -2.38 -16.75 3.23
CA THR A 40 -2.81 -18.10 3.63
C THR A 40 -2.23 -19.18 2.71
N HIS A 41 -1.66 -18.80 1.57
CA HIS A 41 -0.99 -19.75 0.69
C HIS A 41 0.25 -20.34 1.38
N PRO A 42 0.40 -21.69 1.41
CA PRO A 42 1.46 -22.37 2.16
C PRO A 42 2.88 -21.89 1.86
N LEU A 43 3.14 -21.51 0.61
CA LEU A 43 4.45 -21.10 0.14
C LEU A 43 4.81 -19.63 0.40
N TYR A 44 3.86 -18.77 0.80
CA TYR A 44 4.06 -17.31 0.65
C TYR A 44 3.80 -16.45 1.89
N GLY A 45 3.09 -16.94 2.91
CA GLY A 45 2.73 -16.05 4.04
C GLY A 45 2.73 -16.63 5.43
N GLY A 46 2.79 -17.95 5.61
CA GLY A 46 2.85 -18.54 6.96
C GLY A 46 1.61 -18.29 7.84
N LEU A 47 0.49 -17.84 7.25
CA LEU A 47 -0.76 -17.53 7.94
C LEU A 47 -1.90 -18.45 7.49
N GLN A 48 -1.61 -19.75 7.28
CA GLN A 48 -2.52 -20.71 6.67
C GLN A 48 -3.84 -20.90 7.44
N ASN A 49 -3.85 -20.59 8.75
CA ASN A 49 -5.01 -20.76 9.64
C ASN A 49 -5.82 -19.47 9.84
N ARG A 50 -5.61 -18.44 9.01
CA ARG A 50 -6.25 -17.13 9.14
C ARG A 50 -7.30 -16.92 8.05
N ASP A 51 -8.31 -16.12 8.33
CA ASP A 51 -9.30 -15.66 7.36
C ASP A 51 -9.58 -14.15 7.49
N PHE A 52 -8.80 -13.36 6.77
CA PHE A 52 -8.94 -11.91 6.74
C PHE A 52 -10.18 -11.42 5.97
N VAL A 53 -10.97 -12.29 5.35
CA VAL A 53 -12.18 -11.91 4.60
C VAL A 53 -13.43 -12.11 5.44
N ASN A 54 -13.54 -13.22 6.14
CA ASN A 54 -14.76 -13.58 6.87
C ASN A 54 -14.61 -13.47 8.39
N ASN A 55 -13.39 -13.48 8.94
CA ASN A 55 -13.15 -13.34 10.38
C ASN A 55 -12.75 -11.90 10.78
N ALA A 56 -13.56 -11.26 11.63
CA ALA A 56 -13.30 -9.90 12.10
C ALA A 56 -12.06 -9.79 12.98
N ASN A 57 -11.81 -10.79 13.84
CA ASN A 57 -10.63 -10.79 14.72
C ASN A 57 -9.33 -10.88 13.91
N ASP A 58 -9.34 -11.67 12.83
CA ASP A 58 -8.21 -11.76 11.92
C ASP A 58 -8.04 -10.45 11.14
N ARG A 59 -9.13 -9.76 10.74
CA ARG A 59 -8.98 -8.41 10.16
C ARG A 59 -8.39 -7.42 11.14
N ASP A 60 -8.86 -7.41 12.37
CA ASP A 60 -8.46 -6.43 13.39
C ASP A 60 -7.03 -6.68 13.90
N SER A 61 -6.50 -7.89 13.79
CA SER A 61 -5.11 -8.17 14.13
C SER A 61 -4.10 -7.48 13.19
N LEU A 62 -4.51 -7.05 11.99
CA LEU A 62 -3.67 -6.20 11.12
C LEU A 62 -3.27 -4.87 11.78
N ALA A 63 -3.95 -4.43 12.83
CA ALA A 63 -3.58 -3.24 13.60
C ALA A 63 -2.66 -3.55 14.79
N ASN A 64 -2.60 -4.80 15.23
CA ASN A 64 -2.01 -5.19 16.53
C ASN A 64 -0.92 -6.26 16.44
N ASN A 65 -0.77 -6.92 15.29
CA ASN A 65 0.26 -7.93 15.05
C ASN A 65 1.27 -7.41 14.01
N GLY A 66 2.52 -7.23 14.43
CA GLY A 66 3.57 -6.65 13.60
C GLY A 66 3.88 -7.45 12.33
N LEU A 67 3.91 -8.79 12.41
CA LEU A 67 4.12 -9.65 11.25
C LEU A 67 3.00 -9.47 10.22
N GLU A 68 1.75 -9.53 10.67
CA GLU A 68 0.59 -9.44 9.78
C GLU A 68 0.44 -8.03 9.18
N ALA A 69 0.68 -6.99 9.99
CA ALA A 69 0.70 -5.60 9.54
C ALA A 69 1.79 -5.36 8.47
N LEU A 70 2.98 -5.94 8.66
CA LEU A 70 4.08 -5.87 7.72
C LEU A 70 3.76 -6.61 6.41
N LEU A 71 3.23 -7.83 6.50
CA LEU A 71 2.80 -8.60 5.32
C LEU A 71 1.71 -7.87 4.53
N ALA A 72 0.74 -7.24 5.21
CA ALA A 72 -0.28 -6.41 4.56
C ALA A 72 0.34 -5.20 3.85
N GLY A 73 1.29 -4.51 4.47
CA GLY A 73 2.04 -3.42 3.86
C GLY A 73 2.82 -3.88 2.61
N ILE A 74 3.58 -4.97 2.72
CA ILE A 74 4.33 -5.56 1.60
C ILE A 74 3.39 -5.97 0.47
N TYR A 75 2.26 -6.58 0.79
CA TYR A 75 1.27 -6.96 -0.22
C TYR A 75 0.74 -5.75 -0.99
N VAL A 76 0.34 -4.69 -0.30
CA VAL A 76 -0.12 -3.43 -0.93
C VAL A 76 1.00 -2.84 -1.81
N TRP A 77 2.23 -2.79 -1.30
CA TRP A 77 3.38 -2.26 -2.02
C TRP A 77 3.71 -3.04 -3.31
N LYS A 78 3.56 -4.37 -3.27
CA LYS A 78 3.86 -5.24 -4.42
C LYS A 78 2.72 -5.30 -5.43
N THR A 79 1.46 -5.22 -4.99
CA THR A 79 0.31 -5.47 -5.87
C THR A 79 -0.30 -4.20 -6.46
N LEU A 80 -0.25 -3.07 -5.75
CA LEU A 80 -0.77 -1.83 -6.31
C LEU A 80 0.05 -1.37 -7.51
N ILE A 81 -0.66 -0.95 -8.54
CA ILE A 81 -0.09 -0.36 -9.75
C ILE A 81 -0.46 1.11 -9.85
N SER A 82 0.47 1.94 -10.30
CA SER A 82 0.19 3.32 -10.70
C SER A 82 -0.88 3.33 -11.79
N ARG A 83 -1.84 4.24 -11.67
CA ARG A 83 -2.89 4.43 -12.69
C ARG A 83 -2.33 5.09 -13.95
N GLU A 84 -1.35 5.97 -13.77
CA GLU A 84 -0.74 6.75 -14.86
C GLU A 84 0.19 5.88 -15.70
N THR A 85 1.05 5.08 -15.07
CA THR A 85 2.12 4.36 -15.76
C THR A 85 1.88 2.86 -15.88
N ARG A 86 0.85 2.34 -15.21
CA ARG A 86 0.56 0.89 -15.10
C ARG A 86 1.72 0.07 -14.52
N THR A 87 2.59 0.72 -13.74
CA THR A 87 3.76 0.10 -13.11
C THR A 87 3.49 -0.17 -11.64
N HIS A 88 3.97 -1.31 -11.12
CA HIS A 88 3.91 -1.60 -9.68
C HIS A 88 4.69 -0.58 -8.86
N LEU A 89 4.20 -0.27 -7.64
CA LEU A 89 4.80 0.77 -6.79
C LEU A 89 6.28 0.49 -6.47
N TYR A 90 6.63 -0.77 -6.19
CA TYR A 90 8.01 -1.14 -5.91
C TYR A 90 8.95 -0.93 -7.12
N ASN A 91 8.46 -1.15 -8.34
CA ASN A 91 9.23 -0.87 -9.56
C ASN A 91 9.44 0.63 -9.76
N ILE A 92 8.45 1.46 -9.42
CA ILE A 92 8.58 2.92 -9.44
C ILE A 92 9.63 3.37 -8.42
N ALA A 93 9.65 2.78 -7.22
CA ALA A 93 10.63 3.09 -6.19
C ALA A 93 12.05 2.66 -6.56
N ASN A 94 12.19 1.53 -7.26
CA ASN A 94 13.48 1.00 -7.70
C ASN A 94 14.01 1.63 -9.01
N ALA A 95 13.24 2.51 -9.66
CA ALA A 95 13.64 3.11 -10.92
C ALA A 95 14.85 4.03 -10.72
N GLN A 96 15.92 3.82 -11.50
CA GLN A 96 17.14 4.62 -11.48
C GLN A 96 16.90 6.07 -11.91
N HIS A 97 15.91 6.28 -12.79
CA HIS A 97 15.50 7.60 -13.26
C HIS A 97 14.06 7.89 -12.87
N SER A 98 13.74 9.17 -12.69
CA SER A 98 12.37 9.59 -12.43
C SER A 98 11.48 9.19 -13.60
N ILE A 99 10.38 8.50 -13.31
CA ILE A 99 9.41 8.14 -14.33
C ILE A 99 8.63 9.42 -14.66
N SER A 100 8.70 9.86 -15.92
CA SER A 100 7.97 11.04 -16.39
C SER A 100 6.47 10.76 -16.41
N PRO A 101 5.67 11.45 -15.59
CA PRO A 101 4.23 11.30 -15.65
C PRO A 101 3.62 12.19 -16.74
N THR A 102 2.37 11.92 -17.11
CA THR A 102 1.58 12.87 -17.91
C THR A 102 1.22 14.08 -17.05
N SER A 103 1.50 15.30 -17.54
CA SER A 103 1.42 16.52 -16.75
C SER A 103 -0.04 16.90 -16.43
N THR A 104 -0.46 16.81 -15.17
CA THR A 104 -1.66 17.54 -14.70
C THR A 104 -1.52 17.98 -13.24
N GLY A 105 -1.73 19.28 -12.99
CA GLY A 105 -2.32 19.81 -11.75
C GLY A 105 -1.63 19.55 -10.41
N VAL A 106 -0.30 19.41 -10.35
CA VAL A 106 0.40 19.30 -9.06
C VAL A 106 0.65 20.69 -8.50
N ALA A 107 0.26 20.95 -7.25
CA ALA A 107 0.71 22.13 -6.51
C ALA A 107 2.24 22.19 -6.55
N ASN A 108 2.81 23.39 -6.71
CA ASN A 108 4.25 23.56 -6.85
C ASN A 108 4.96 23.20 -5.52
N ILE A 109 5.37 21.94 -5.37
CA ILE A 109 6.16 21.45 -4.24
C ILE A 109 7.62 21.42 -4.70
N PRO A 110 8.51 22.25 -4.11
CA PRO A 110 9.92 22.29 -4.49
C PRO A 110 10.58 20.91 -4.38
N ASN A 111 11.37 20.55 -5.40
CA ASN A 111 12.14 19.30 -5.44
C ASN A 111 11.32 18.01 -5.24
N LEU A 112 10.02 18.05 -5.52
CA LEU A 112 9.16 16.87 -5.43
C LEU A 112 9.64 15.78 -6.42
N SER A 113 9.89 14.58 -5.90
CA SER A 113 10.17 13.43 -6.75
C SER A 113 8.90 12.97 -7.48
N ASN A 114 8.97 12.82 -8.80
CA ASN A 114 7.88 12.23 -9.61
C ASN A 114 7.52 10.81 -9.14
N ASN A 115 8.51 10.01 -8.72
CA ASN A 115 8.28 8.66 -8.22
C ASN A 115 7.47 8.69 -6.92
N LEU A 116 7.83 9.57 -5.98
CA LEU A 116 7.06 9.77 -4.74
C LEU A 116 5.63 10.22 -5.03
N ARG A 117 5.46 11.11 -6.01
CA ARG A 117 4.15 11.58 -6.44
C ARG A 117 3.27 10.44 -6.96
N LEU A 118 3.78 9.66 -7.92
CA LEU A 118 3.07 8.52 -8.51
C LEU A 118 2.64 7.50 -7.46
N ILE A 119 3.54 7.18 -6.53
CA ILE A 119 3.27 6.27 -5.40
C ILE A 119 2.19 6.87 -4.49
N SER A 120 2.32 8.14 -4.12
CA SER A 120 1.39 8.81 -3.21
C SER A 120 -0.02 8.94 -3.79
N GLN A 121 -0.13 9.32 -5.07
CA GLN A 121 -1.39 9.37 -5.80
C GLN A 121 -2.09 8.02 -5.80
N ARG A 122 -1.33 6.92 -5.94
CA ARG A 122 -1.94 5.59 -5.92
C ARG A 122 -2.42 5.17 -4.54
N ILE A 123 -1.64 5.45 -3.50
CA ILE A 123 -1.97 5.08 -2.11
C ILE A 123 -3.17 5.87 -1.59
N ASN A 124 -3.24 7.18 -1.86
CA ASN A 124 -4.23 8.08 -1.25
C ASN A 124 -5.22 8.71 -2.25
N GLY A 125 -5.24 8.25 -3.50
CA GLY A 125 -6.14 8.75 -4.53
C GLY A 125 -5.89 10.21 -4.95
N GLY A 126 -4.74 10.80 -4.62
CA GLY A 126 -4.41 12.20 -4.93
C GLY A 126 -3.14 12.70 -4.22
N ASN A 127 -2.96 14.01 -4.20
CA ASN A 127 -1.77 14.67 -3.64
C ASN A 127 -1.93 15.09 -2.16
N ASN A 128 -3.00 14.64 -1.49
CA ASN A 128 -3.24 14.97 -0.09
C ASN A 128 -2.13 14.40 0.80
N GLY A 129 -1.47 15.27 1.57
CA GLY A 129 -0.35 14.92 2.43
C GLY A 129 0.98 14.68 1.69
N LEU A 130 1.09 15.06 0.41
CA LEU A 130 2.29 14.81 -0.41
C LEU A 130 3.53 15.52 0.14
N SER A 131 3.40 16.74 0.66
CA SER A 131 4.51 17.46 1.31
C SER A 131 5.04 16.68 2.51
N ASN A 132 4.16 16.27 3.44
CA ASN A 132 4.55 15.51 4.62
C ASN A 132 5.26 14.20 4.26
N ARG A 133 4.82 13.52 3.20
CA ARG A 133 5.49 12.29 2.71
C ARG A 133 6.86 12.58 2.12
N GLN A 134 7.03 13.71 1.44
CA GLN A 134 8.34 14.16 0.93
C GLN A 134 9.28 14.49 2.11
N ASP A 135 8.77 15.15 3.14
CA ASP A 135 9.53 15.47 4.35
C ASP A 135 9.96 14.19 5.09
N SER A 136 9.06 13.21 5.26
CA SER A 136 9.41 11.91 5.84
C SER A 136 10.46 11.15 5.01
N LEU A 137 10.35 11.16 3.67
CA LEU A 137 11.35 10.53 2.80
C LEU A 137 12.71 11.21 2.93
N ASN A 138 12.73 12.55 2.95
CA ASN A 138 13.96 13.32 3.12
C ASN A 138 14.57 13.01 4.50
N HIS A 139 13.75 12.99 5.55
CA HIS A 139 14.19 12.65 6.89
C HIS A 139 14.86 11.28 6.95
N ILE A 140 14.22 10.22 6.42
CA ILE A 140 14.78 8.87 6.35
C ILE A 140 16.13 8.85 5.63
N ARG A 141 16.24 9.55 4.49
CA ARG A 141 17.50 9.65 3.73
C ARG A 141 18.60 10.37 4.50
N THR A 142 18.26 11.42 5.24
CA THR A 142 19.23 12.23 5.97
C THR A 142 19.68 11.62 7.29
N GLN A 143 18.81 10.86 7.95
CA GLN A 143 19.09 10.32 9.27
C GLN A 143 20.01 9.10 9.27
N ARG A 144 20.39 8.57 8.09
CA ARG A 144 21.31 7.43 7.98
C ARG A 144 20.87 6.25 8.88
N ILE A 145 19.56 6.11 9.11
CA ILE A 145 18.98 5.12 10.05
C ILE A 145 19.25 3.67 9.65
N PHE A 146 19.77 3.44 8.44
CA PHE A 146 20.14 2.12 7.94
C PHE A 146 21.64 1.86 7.99
N ASP A 147 22.45 2.86 8.31
CA ASP A 147 23.90 2.73 8.43
C ASP A 147 24.28 1.94 9.70
N ASP A 148 23.42 1.95 10.72
CA ASP A 148 23.60 1.16 11.95
C ASP A 148 23.26 -0.34 11.77
N PHE A 149 22.82 -0.76 10.58
CA PHE A 149 22.43 -2.14 10.26
C PHE A 149 23.40 -2.86 9.30
N GLU A 150 24.57 -2.26 9.01
CA GLU A 150 25.71 -2.94 8.36
C GLU A 150 26.54 -3.74 9.38
#